data_AF-A0A0F9MH95-F1
#
_entry.id   AF-A0A0F9MH95-F1
#
_cell.length_a   1.000
_cell.length_b   1.000
_cell.length_c   1.000
_cell.angle_alpha   90.00
_cell.angle_beta   90.00
_cell.angle_gamma   90.00
#
_symmetry.space_group_name_H-M   'P 1'
#
loop_
_entity.id
_entity.type
_entity.pdbx_description
1 polymer ?
#
loop_
_entity_poly.entity_id
_entity_poly.type
_entity_poly.pdbx_seq_one_letter_code
_entity_poly.pdbx_strand_id
1 'polypeptide(L)'
;MSVTRREFLKTTAAVSAATAIGISVPGEMIAIAEATQAGWRWDKAVCRFCGTGCGIMIATKEDRIIAVKGDPKAPVNLGLNCIKGYFNAKIIYGADRLTDPF
;
A
#
# COMPACT_ATOMS: atom_id res chain seq x y z
N MET A 1 16.26 -17.77 7.37
CA MET A 1 17.43 -17.07 6.81
C MET A 1 17.23 -15.57 7.01
N SER A 2 18.13 -14.89 7.73
CA SER A 2 18.05 -13.44 7.92
C SER A 2 18.80 -12.74 6.78
N VAL A 3 18.09 -11.94 6.00
CA VAL A 3 18.71 -11.11 4.95
C VAL A 3 19.50 -9.99 5.62
N THR A 4 20.77 -9.84 5.26
CA THR A 4 21.59 -8.73 5.79
C THR A 4 21.26 -7.42 5.07
N ARG A 5 21.44 -6.26 5.74
CA ARG A 5 21.23 -4.93 5.12
C ARG A 5 21.99 -4.75 3.80
N ARG A 6 23.24 -5.23 3.76
CA ARG A 6 24.11 -5.15 2.57
C ARG A 6 23.55 -5.98 1.41
N GLU A 7 23.06 -7.17 1.72
CA GLU A 7 22.47 -8.08 0.75
C GLU A 7 21.14 -7.55 0.23
N PHE A 8 20.30 -7.00 1.10
CA PHE A 8 19.07 -6.30 0.71
C PHE A 8 19.33 -5.17 -0.30
N LEU A 9 20.34 -4.32 -0.03
CA LEU A 9 20.68 -3.22 -0.93
C LEU A 9 21.21 -3.72 -2.29
N LYS A 10 22.05 -4.76 -2.30
CA LYS A 10 22.57 -5.35 -3.56
C LYS A 10 21.45 -5.97 -4.39
N THR A 11 20.56 -6.74 -3.77
CA THR A 11 19.44 -7.38 -4.46
C THR A 11 18.47 -6.34 -5.00
N THR A 12 18.14 -5.31 -4.22
CA THR A 12 17.26 -4.21 -4.67
C THR A 12 17.84 -3.47 -5.88
N ALA A 13 19.15 -3.17 -5.87
CA ALA A 13 19.81 -2.51 -6.99
C ALA A 13 19.79 -3.38 -8.26
N ALA A 14 20.11 -4.66 -8.13
CA ALA A 14 20.12 -5.61 -9.25
C ALA A 14 18.72 -5.78 -9.88
N VAL A 15 17.69 -5.95 -9.04
CA VAL A 15 16.29 -6.05 -9.51
C VAL A 15 15.84 -4.78 -10.22
N SER A 16 16.16 -3.61 -9.67
CA SER A 16 15.76 -2.33 -10.27
C SER A 16 16.38 -2.14 -11.66
N ALA A 17 17.68 -2.44 -11.81
CA ALA A 17 18.36 -2.38 -13.11
C ALA A 17 17.78 -3.37 -14.11
N ALA A 18 17.50 -4.61 -13.69
CA ALA A 18 16.90 -5.63 -14.53
C ALA A 18 15.50 -5.20 -15.04
N THR A 19 14.66 -4.65 -14.16
CA THR A 19 13.34 -4.15 -14.57
C THR A 19 13.40 -2.97 -15.55
N ALA A 20 14.42 -2.10 -15.45
CA ALA A 20 14.60 -0.97 -16.35
C ALA A 20 14.90 -1.38 -17.80
N ILE A 21 15.52 -2.55 -18.00
CA ILE A 21 15.79 -3.13 -19.32
C ILE A 21 14.74 -4.17 -19.75
N GLY A 22 13.59 -4.20 -19.06
CA GLY A 22 12.46 -5.07 -19.44
C GLY A 22 12.64 -6.54 -19.06
N ILE A 23 13.62 -6.89 -18.22
CA ILE A 23 13.68 -8.23 -17.64
C ILE A 23 12.47 -8.37 -16.71
N SER A 24 11.58 -9.29 -17.06
CA SER A 24 10.33 -9.54 -16.35
C SER A 24 10.59 -9.92 -14.89
N VAL A 25 9.74 -9.42 -14.01
CA VAL A 25 9.66 -9.86 -12.61
C VAL A 25 9.51 -11.39 -12.60
N PRO A 26 10.35 -12.13 -11.85
CA PRO A 26 10.21 -13.59 -11.75
C PRO A 26 8.79 -13.95 -11.31
N GLY A 27 8.15 -14.89 -12.01
CA GLY A 27 6.75 -15.27 -11.73
C GLY A 27 6.52 -15.68 -10.27
N GLU A 28 7.54 -16.23 -9.62
CA GLU A 28 7.54 -16.55 -8.19
C GLU A 28 7.28 -15.33 -7.30
N MET A 29 7.83 -14.15 -7.64
CA MET A 29 7.60 -12.91 -6.87
C MET A 29 6.18 -12.38 -7.04
N ILE A 30 5.60 -12.55 -8.23
CA ILE A 30 4.19 -12.23 -8.48
C ILE A 30 3.30 -13.17 -7.68
N ALA A 31 3.59 -14.47 -7.70
CA ALA A 31 2.87 -15.47 -6.93
C ALA A 31 2.96 -15.21 -5.41
N ILE A 32 4.12 -14.81 -4.89
CA ILE A 32 4.29 -14.40 -3.48
C ILE A 32 3.45 -13.16 -3.17
N ALA A 33 3.42 -12.16 -4.06
CA ALA A 33 2.62 -10.96 -3.88
C ALA A 33 1.11 -11.27 -3.87
N GLU A 34 0.64 -12.10 -4.80
CA GLU A 34 -0.75 -12.57 -4.85
C GLU A 34 -1.11 -13.40 -3.61
N ALA A 35 -0.24 -14.32 -3.19
CA ALA A 35 -0.42 -15.10 -1.97
C ALA A 35 -0.46 -14.21 -0.71
N THR A 36 0.37 -13.16 -0.66
CA THR A 36 0.36 -12.18 0.44
C THR A 36 -0.98 -11.43 0.50
N GLN A 37 -1.53 -11.12 -0.68
CA GLN A 37 -2.82 -10.44 -0.83
C GLN A 37 -4.02 -11.39 -0.81
N ALA A 38 -3.81 -12.68 -0.53
CA ALA A 38 -4.90 -13.66 -0.48
C ALA A 38 -5.93 -13.26 0.59
N GLY A 39 -7.19 -13.19 0.16
CA GLY A 39 -8.32 -12.79 0.99
C GLY A 39 -8.42 -11.28 1.27
N TRP A 40 -7.64 -10.44 0.58
CA TRP A 40 -7.77 -8.99 0.70
C TRP A 40 -8.88 -8.49 -0.22
N ARG A 41 -9.80 -7.69 0.30
CA ARG A 41 -10.79 -6.97 -0.50
C ARG A 41 -10.32 -5.54 -0.69
N TRP A 42 -10.21 -5.10 -1.95
CA TRP A 42 -9.82 -3.74 -2.30
C TRP A 42 -11.05 -2.91 -2.67
N ASP A 43 -11.28 -1.81 -1.94
CA ASP A 43 -12.36 -0.86 -2.19
C ASP A 43 -11.82 0.53 -2.50
N LYS A 44 -12.53 1.26 -3.36
CA LYS A 44 -12.20 2.65 -3.69
C LYS A 44 -12.80 3.60 -2.66
N ALA A 45 -12.00 4.58 -2.24
CA ALA A 45 -12.41 5.62 -1.30
C ALA A 45 -11.78 6.97 -1.68
N VAL A 46 -12.16 8.02 -0.94
CA VAL A 46 -11.61 9.37 -1.09
C VAL A 46 -10.84 9.73 0.18
N CYS A 47 -9.61 10.22 0.04
CA CYS A 47 -8.82 10.71 1.15
C CYS A 47 -9.37 12.06 1.64
N ARG A 48 -9.74 12.13 2.92
CA ARG A 48 -10.38 13.32 3.53
C ARG A 48 -9.49 14.16 4.45
N PHE A 49 -8.18 13.92 4.42
CA PHE A 49 -7.28 14.54 5.40
C PHE A 49 -6.97 16.04 5.15
N CYS A 50 -6.78 16.48 3.91
CA CYS A 50 -6.33 17.86 3.61
C CYS A 50 -7.16 18.62 2.56
N GLY A 51 -8.37 18.14 2.23
CA GLY A 51 -9.28 18.83 1.31
C GLY A 51 -9.09 18.55 -0.18
N THR A 52 -7.91 18.10 -0.63
CA THR A 52 -7.60 17.84 -2.05
C THR A 52 -8.52 16.80 -2.72
N GLY A 53 -9.04 15.84 -1.94
CA GLY A 53 -9.96 14.82 -2.47
C GLY A 53 -9.28 13.72 -3.31
N CYS A 54 -8.05 13.34 -2.97
CA CYS A 54 -7.33 12.27 -3.66
C CYS A 54 -8.10 10.94 -3.64
N GLY A 55 -8.13 10.22 -4.76
CA GLY A 55 -8.71 8.88 -4.83
C GLY A 55 -7.72 7.84 -4.31
N ILE A 56 -8.17 7.01 -3.38
CA ILE A 56 -7.36 5.97 -2.73
C ILE A 56 -8.06 4.61 -2.82
N MET A 57 -7.27 3.56 -2.71
CA MET A 57 -7.73 2.18 -2.57
C MET A 57 -7.38 1.69 -1.17
N ILE A 58 -8.34 1.06 -0.51
CA ILE A 58 -8.22 0.52 0.83
C ILE A 58 -8.36 -1.00 0.73
N ALA A 59 -7.41 -1.73 1.30
CA ALA A 59 -7.51 -3.18 1.44
C ALA A 59 -8.01 -3.55 2.83
N THR A 60 -9.05 -4.38 2.89
CA THR A 60 -9.60 -4.92 4.12
C THR A 60 -9.45 -6.44 4.18
N LYS A 61 -9.15 -6.97 5.36
CA LYS A 61 -9.14 -8.40 5.68
C LYS A 61 -9.65 -8.55 7.12
N GLU A 62 -10.56 -9.48 7.37
CA GLU A 62 -11.09 -9.76 8.71
C GLU A 62 -11.59 -8.49 9.44
N ASP A 63 -12.37 -7.67 8.73
CA ASP A 63 -12.89 -6.36 9.19
C ASP A 63 -11.83 -5.35 9.64
N ARG A 64 -10.57 -5.53 9.22
CA ARG A 64 -9.48 -4.60 9.48
C ARG A 64 -8.89 -4.06 8.18
N ILE A 65 -8.52 -2.79 8.21
CA ILE A 65 -7.76 -2.15 7.14
C ILE A 65 -6.29 -2.56 7.29
N ILE A 66 -5.75 -3.19 6.24
CA ILE A 66 -4.39 -3.75 6.23
C ILE A 66 -3.46 -3.02 5.27
N ALA A 67 -3.99 -2.31 4.27
CA ALA A 67 -3.19 -1.51 3.34
C ALA A 67 -3.99 -0.34 2.75
N VAL A 68 -3.27 0.73 2.39
CA VAL A 68 -3.80 1.89 1.66
C VAL A 68 -2.82 2.23 0.54
N LYS A 69 -3.34 2.48 -0.67
CA LYS A 69 -2.55 2.99 -1.80
C LYS A 69 -3.36 4.02 -2.59
N GLY A 70 -2.72 4.79 -3.45
CA GLY A 70 -3.45 5.66 -4.38
C GLY A 70 -4.18 4.82 -5.44
N ASP A 71 -5.33 5.31 -5.89
CA ASP A 71 -6.04 4.73 -7.05
C ASP A 71 -5.37 5.24 -8.34
N PRO A 72 -4.75 4.37 -9.16
CA PRO A 72 -4.14 4.77 -10.43
C PRO A 72 -5.13 5.41 -11.41
N LYS A 73 -6.43 5.09 -11.27
CA LYS A 73 -7.51 5.62 -12.10
C LYS A 73 -8.09 6.93 -11.57
N ALA A 74 -7.62 7.44 -10.43
CA ALA A 74 -8.14 8.69 -9.88
C ALA A 74 -7.53 9.91 -10.59
N PRO A 75 -8.36 10.86 -11.08
CA PRO A 75 -7.87 11.99 -11.89
C PRO A 75 -7.04 12.99 -11.09
N VAL A 76 -7.25 13.07 -9.77
CA VAL A 76 -6.62 14.09 -8.90
C VAL A 76 -5.16 13.73 -8.58
N ASN A 77 -4.88 12.47 -8.31
CA ASN A 77 -3.58 12.02 -7.79
C ASN A 77 -2.93 10.91 -8.61
N LEU A 78 -3.61 10.33 -9.61
CA LEU A 78 -3.04 9.38 -10.59
C LEU A 78 -2.26 8.22 -9.92
N GLY A 79 -2.78 7.69 -8.82
CA GLY A 79 -2.14 6.61 -8.06
C GLY A 79 -1.09 7.04 -7.03
N LEU A 80 -0.69 8.31 -7.01
CA LEU A 80 0.21 8.83 -5.99
C LEU A 80 -0.52 9.09 -4.68
N ASN A 81 0.17 8.92 -3.57
CA ASN A 81 -0.41 9.23 -2.26
C ASN A 81 0.65 9.93 -1.39
N CYS A 82 0.24 10.93 -0.62
CA CYS A 82 1.15 11.59 0.33
C CYS A 82 1.23 10.79 1.64
N ILE A 83 2.16 11.17 2.51
CA ILE A 83 2.35 10.52 3.82
C ILE A 83 1.06 10.52 4.66
N LYS A 84 0.28 11.59 4.60
CA LYS A 84 -0.99 11.74 5.31
C LYS A 84 -2.04 10.74 4.82
N GLY A 85 -2.04 10.46 3.51
CA GLY A 85 -2.96 9.50 2.90
C GLY A 85 -2.56 8.05 3.16
N TYR A 86 -1.26 7.72 3.11
CA TYR A 86 -0.77 6.37 3.41
C TYR A 86 -1.09 5.94 4.84
N PHE A 87 -0.99 6.86 5.80
CA PHE A 87 -1.25 6.59 7.20
C PHE A 87 -2.67 6.93 7.65
N ASN A 88 -3.55 7.34 6.74
CA ASN A 88 -4.91 7.76 7.08
C ASN A 88 -5.69 6.65 7.82
N ALA A 89 -5.54 5.41 7.39
CA ALA A 89 -6.20 4.25 8.03
C ALA A 89 -5.80 4.02 9.49
N LYS A 90 -4.62 4.50 9.93
CA LYS A 90 -4.19 4.32 11.33
C LYS A 90 -5.05 5.11 12.32
N ILE A 91 -5.69 6.19 11.88
CA ILE A 91 -6.55 7.03 12.73
C ILE A 91 -7.73 6.22 13.30
N ILE A 92 -8.23 5.24 12.54
CA ILE A 92 -9.29 4.32 12.96
C ILE A 92 -8.85 3.45 14.15
N TYR A 93 -7.55 3.28 14.37
CA TYR A 93 -6.96 2.44 15.43
C TYR A 93 -6.15 3.25 16.46
N GLY A 94 -6.32 4.57 16.51
CA GLY A 94 -5.69 5.41 17.53
C GLY A 94 -6.21 5.07 18.92
N ALA A 95 -5.33 5.07 19.93
CA ALA A 95 -5.70 4.79 21.32
C ALA A 95 -6.61 5.87 21.93
N ASP A 96 -6.57 7.07 21.35
CA ASP A 96 -7.35 8.25 21.69
C ASP A 96 -8.67 8.36 20.90
N ARG A 97 -8.99 7.36 20.07
CA ARG A 97 -10.23 7.37 19.29
C ARG A 97 -11.44 7.22 20.22
N LEU A 98 -12.36 8.18 20.12
CA LEU A 98 -13.66 8.11 20.79
C LEU A 98 -14.47 6.91 20.29
N THR A 99 -14.85 6.03 21.22
CA THR A 99 -15.66 4.83 20.95
C THR A 99 -17.09 4.94 21.47
N ASP A 100 -17.32 5.85 22.42
CA ASP A 100 -18.58 6.00 23.13
C ASP A 100 -19.08 7.45 23.01
N PRO A 101 -20.40 7.66 22.93
CA PRO A 101 -20.97 8.99 23.00
C PRO A 101 -20.73 9.58 24.40
N PHE A 102 -20.47 10.90 24.43
CA PHE A 102 -20.40 11.66 25.68
C PHE A 102 -21.79 11.89 26.28
#